data_AF-A0A6H1ZDX3-F1
#
_entry.id   AF-A0A6H1ZDX3-F1
#
_cell.length_a   1.000
_cell.length_b   1.000
_cell.length_c   1.000
_cell.angle_alpha   90.00
_cell.angle_beta   90.00
_cell.angle_gamma   90.00
#
_symmetry.space_group_name_H-M   'P 1'
#
loop_
_entity.id
_entity.type
_entity.pdbx_description
1 polymer ?
#
loop_
_entity_poly.entity_id
_entity_poly.type
_entity_poly.pdbx_seq_one_letter_code
_entity_poly.pdbx_strand_id
1 'polypeptide(L)'
;MGDVQDAINQVEIGDTVEIPAGTCTWGDGATYLSVNKDITVQGAGIGSTIITLSDTAPTSSTGTIRISAGGTVKSMTINQAAARAATCFSTSTTSGWRITDIYYQPTYLLNETFTGSADDWTLGAGWEYGANAVSKTSDGTATLSHPMTGLISSGRGFNLQLTITSYTTGTLLITLGGDTIGTALSGHATYTIEHTVDFDSVDSTGLIITPSNTARFTIDNINVSEDYNGYFLYVGNSAPYGLVDNNTIIGRHGTNELIFANGPTDSWQTANSIGGADNLFVENNTFSRRGYVCDINNNGRAVFRYNTISGSNKIDFHGRASNSVRGARHGEIYNNLFTKAAGGNTAIEFRGGGGRIYGNVSYNTDTDFYLTDYCYTSSAFSGCGGVCKCPTADYPVQDQIGNGKDGEAREPLYLWNNSEGGVLWSTATLSWKSTSTCVTECGYSFTLKDDCIVEGRDYFISDAEPEAMAAYSMYTCPHPDAGAGTCTSTAGKDGYILGGGVTTWTVSPTAPGNFSIAPAGNQTIEDGKTTYFDITRTYGYSISASGCGGSLGAESGMVSRYTTGAITGDCSVTVTATAHLGTLTTGLNNVTLSTGLNNVTLGN
;
A
#
# COMPACT_ATOMS: atom_id res chain seq x y z
N MET A 1 1.04 -21.87 -5.37
CA MET A 1 1.25 -21.31 -6.72
C MET A 1 0.93 -22.30 -7.84
N GLY A 2 1.42 -23.55 -7.80
CA GLY A 2 1.15 -24.56 -8.83
C GLY A 2 -0.34 -24.75 -9.14
N ASP A 3 -1.18 -24.92 -8.13
CA ASP A 3 -2.63 -25.08 -8.32
C ASP A 3 -3.29 -23.88 -9.03
N VAL A 4 -2.82 -22.66 -8.74
CA VAL A 4 -3.30 -21.44 -9.41
C VAL A 4 -2.88 -21.44 -10.87
N GLN A 5 -1.64 -21.86 -11.17
CA GLN A 5 -1.18 -21.98 -12.56
C GLN A 5 -1.97 -23.03 -13.34
N ASP A 6 -2.30 -24.16 -12.71
CA ASP A 6 -3.11 -25.21 -13.33
C ASP A 6 -4.54 -24.72 -13.60
N ALA A 7 -5.13 -23.95 -12.66
CA ALA A 7 -6.43 -23.30 -12.88
C ALA A 7 -6.38 -22.31 -14.05
N ILE A 8 -5.36 -21.43 -14.11
CA ILE A 8 -5.14 -20.51 -15.24
C ILE A 8 -5.06 -21.28 -16.57
N ASN A 9 -4.38 -22.43 -16.59
CA ASN A 9 -4.24 -23.24 -17.79
C ASN A 9 -5.59 -23.81 -18.26
N GLN A 10 -6.51 -24.13 -17.34
CA GLN A 10 -7.81 -24.74 -17.62
C GLN A 10 -8.90 -23.76 -18.05
N VAL A 11 -8.91 -22.54 -17.51
CA VAL A 11 -9.96 -21.55 -17.78
C VAL A 11 -9.86 -20.89 -19.16
N GLU A 12 -10.95 -20.30 -19.63
CA GLU A 12 -11.03 -19.55 -20.89
C GLU A 12 -10.87 -18.03 -20.68
N ILE A 13 -10.72 -17.26 -21.77
CA ILE A 13 -10.66 -15.79 -21.71
C ILE A 13 -11.98 -15.25 -21.12
N GLY A 14 -11.87 -14.29 -20.20
CA GLY A 14 -12.98 -13.69 -19.48
C GLY A 14 -13.31 -14.37 -18.15
N ASP A 15 -12.79 -15.57 -17.90
CA ASP A 15 -13.03 -16.29 -16.65
C ASP A 15 -12.30 -15.66 -15.45
N THR A 16 -12.73 -16.06 -14.25
CA THR A 16 -12.07 -15.71 -12.98
C THR A 16 -11.47 -16.95 -12.33
N VAL A 17 -10.19 -16.87 -11.99
CA VAL A 17 -9.49 -17.82 -11.12
C VAL A 17 -9.51 -17.28 -9.71
N GLU A 18 -10.30 -17.88 -8.84
CA GLU A 18 -10.39 -17.51 -7.43
C GLU A 18 -9.31 -18.20 -6.60
N ILE A 19 -8.59 -17.42 -5.79
CA ILE A 19 -7.64 -17.90 -4.81
C ILE A 19 -8.33 -17.81 -3.44
N PRO A 20 -8.49 -18.94 -2.72
CA PRO A 20 -9.18 -18.95 -1.44
C PRO A 20 -8.43 -18.12 -0.38
N ALA A 21 -9.12 -17.83 0.72
CA ALA A 21 -8.48 -17.25 1.90
C ALA A 21 -7.40 -18.21 2.45
N GLY A 22 -6.33 -17.64 2.98
CA GLY A 22 -5.17 -18.37 3.49
C GLY A 22 -3.85 -17.68 3.16
N THR A 23 -2.78 -18.21 3.73
CA THR A 23 -1.42 -17.71 3.54
C THR A 23 -0.58 -18.71 2.78
N CYS A 24 0.17 -18.28 1.76
CA CYS A 24 1.12 -19.14 1.07
C CYS A 24 2.31 -18.39 0.49
N THR A 25 3.40 -19.12 0.19
CA THR A 25 4.63 -18.56 -0.38
C THR A 25 4.71 -18.80 -1.88
N TRP A 26 5.00 -17.76 -2.67
CA TRP A 26 5.13 -17.82 -4.13
C TRP A 26 6.53 -17.44 -4.59
N GLY A 27 6.94 -17.97 -5.75
CA GLY A 27 8.21 -17.63 -6.39
C GLY A 27 9.41 -18.49 -5.99
N ASP A 28 9.20 -19.57 -5.25
CA ASP A 28 10.32 -20.42 -4.79
C ASP A 28 11.12 -21.01 -5.97
N GLY A 29 12.44 -21.04 -5.85
CA GLY A 29 13.34 -21.44 -6.94
C GLY A 29 13.27 -20.53 -8.17
N ALA A 30 12.97 -19.24 -7.99
CA ALA A 30 12.76 -18.26 -9.07
C ALA A 30 11.62 -18.62 -10.04
N THR A 31 10.62 -19.38 -9.57
CA THR A 31 9.41 -19.68 -10.33
C THR A 31 8.47 -18.46 -10.37
N TYR A 32 7.48 -18.45 -11.27
CA TYR A 32 6.50 -17.37 -11.36
C TYR A 32 5.14 -17.90 -11.79
N LEU A 33 4.08 -17.16 -11.44
CA LEU A 33 2.73 -17.34 -11.96
C LEU A 33 2.61 -16.62 -13.29
N SER A 34 2.21 -17.32 -14.35
CA SER A 34 2.04 -16.79 -15.70
C SER A 34 0.56 -16.48 -15.95
N VAL A 35 0.18 -15.21 -15.92
CA VAL A 35 -1.14 -14.71 -16.35
C VAL A 35 -1.04 -14.35 -17.84
N ASN A 36 -1.26 -15.35 -18.70
CA ASN A 36 -1.07 -15.26 -20.14
C ASN A 36 -2.37 -15.26 -20.95
N LYS A 37 -3.50 -15.09 -20.26
CA LYS A 37 -4.84 -14.94 -20.85
C LYS A 37 -5.46 -13.66 -20.29
N ASP A 38 -6.40 -13.10 -21.03
CA ASP A 38 -7.26 -12.02 -20.54
C ASP A 38 -8.30 -12.64 -19.60
N ILE A 39 -7.92 -12.80 -18.34
CA ILE A 39 -8.69 -13.43 -17.25
C ILE A 39 -8.53 -12.60 -15.98
N THR A 40 -9.39 -12.83 -15.00
CA THR A 40 -9.21 -12.27 -13.65
C THR A 40 -8.59 -13.30 -12.72
N VAL A 41 -7.49 -12.95 -12.05
CA VAL A 41 -6.94 -13.71 -10.93
C VAL A 41 -7.26 -12.95 -9.65
N GLN A 42 -8.10 -13.53 -8.79
CA GLN A 42 -8.71 -12.81 -7.67
C GLN A 42 -8.49 -13.55 -6.35
N GLY A 43 -7.95 -12.86 -5.35
CA GLY A 43 -7.97 -13.35 -3.96
C GLY A 43 -9.33 -13.14 -3.29
N ALA A 44 -9.56 -13.82 -2.17
CA ALA A 44 -10.75 -13.68 -1.34
C ALA A 44 -10.87 -12.29 -0.67
N GLY A 45 -9.83 -11.47 -0.75
CA GLY A 45 -9.78 -10.11 -0.22
C GLY A 45 -8.43 -9.78 0.42
N ILE A 46 -8.16 -8.47 0.54
CA ILE A 46 -7.05 -7.95 1.35
C ILE A 46 -7.17 -8.48 2.77
N GLY A 47 -6.06 -8.97 3.33
CA GLY A 47 -5.99 -9.61 4.65
C GLY A 47 -6.60 -11.01 4.73
N SER A 48 -7.28 -11.49 3.69
CA SER A 48 -7.85 -12.85 3.63
C SER A 48 -6.98 -13.78 2.80
N THR A 49 -6.63 -13.38 1.58
CA THR A 49 -5.62 -14.08 0.76
C THR A 49 -4.30 -13.36 0.92
N ILE A 50 -3.31 -14.03 1.51
CA ILE A 50 -1.99 -13.48 1.81
C ILE A 50 -0.94 -14.27 1.03
N ILE A 51 -0.27 -13.59 0.10
CA ILE A 51 0.84 -14.16 -0.66
C ILE A 51 2.15 -13.59 -0.13
N THR A 52 3.05 -14.43 0.35
CA THR A 52 4.42 -14.02 0.70
C THR A 52 5.35 -14.38 -0.45
N LEU A 53 6.13 -13.41 -0.96
CA LEU A 53 7.12 -13.72 -1.98
C LEU A 53 8.31 -14.44 -1.34
N SER A 54 8.80 -15.51 -1.97
CA SER A 54 9.96 -16.27 -1.53
C SER A 54 11.23 -15.43 -1.60
N ASP A 55 12.20 -15.71 -0.73
CA ASP A 55 13.54 -15.11 -0.81
C ASP A 55 14.29 -15.47 -2.10
N THR A 56 13.89 -16.56 -2.76
CA THR A 56 14.41 -16.97 -4.06
C THR A 56 13.55 -16.49 -5.23
N ALA A 57 12.53 -15.66 -4.96
CA ALA A 57 11.62 -15.13 -5.97
C ALA A 57 12.34 -14.40 -7.12
N PRO A 58 11.76 -14.43 -8.32
CA PRO A 58 12.31 -13.76 -9.50
C PRO A 58 12.34 -12.23 -9.34
N THR A 59 13.17 -11.59 -10.17
CA THR A 59 13.41 -10.14 -10.17
C THR A 59 13.18 -9.54 -11.55
N SER A 60 12.94 -8.23 -11.60
CA SER A 60 12.83 -7.42 -12.81
C SER A 60 11.78 -7.97 -13.79
N SER A 61 12.15 -8.20 -15.05
CA SER A 61 11.24 -8.59 -16.14
C SER A 61 10.49 -9.91 -15.92
N THR A 62 10.97 -10.78 -15.05
CA THR A 62 10.28 -12.06 -14.82
C THR A 62 9.09 -11.87 -13.88
N GLY A 63 9.24 -11.11 -12.79
CA GLY A 63 8.19 -10.93 -11.77
C GLY A 63 7.73 -12.24 -11.14
N THR A 64 7.18 -12.20 -9.92
CA THR A 64 6.60 -13.40 -9.30
C THR A 64 5.22 -13.68 -9.89
N ILE A 65 4.51 -12.62 -10.28
CA ILE A 65 3.28 -12.66 -11.04
C ILE A 65 3.57 -11.95 -12.37
N ARG A 66 3.65 -12.73 -13.44
CA ARG A 66 3.97 -12.23 -14.78
C ARG A 66 2.71 -12.11 -15.61
N ILE A 67 2.29 -10.89 -15.89
CA ILE A 67 1.12 -10.59 -16.72
C ILE A 67 1.58 -10.40 -18.16
N SER A 68 1.07 -11.24 -19.06
CA SER A 68 1.47 -11.24 -20.48
C SER A 68 0.30 -11.19 -21.45
N ALA A 69 -0.89 -10.94 -20.93
CA ALA A 69 -2.14 -10.66 -21.65
C ALA A 69 -2.88 -9.52 -20.96
N GLY A 70 -4.08 -9.14 -21.43
CA GLY A 70 -4.92 -8.09 -20.81
C GLY A 70 -5.54 -8.48 -19.46
N GLY A 71 -5.00 -9.46 -18.76
CA GLY A 71 -5.59 -10.00 -17.53
C GLY A 71 -5.57 -9.01 -16.35
N THR A 72 -6.47 -9.23 -15.41
CA THR A 72 -6.58 -8.49 -14.15
C THR A 72 -6.06 -9.33 -12.98
N VAL A 73 -5.28 -8.75 -12.07
CA VAL A 73 -4.92 -9.38 -10.80
C VAL A 73 -5.41 -8.50 -9.64
N LYS A 74 -6.18 -9.09 -8.70
CA LYS A 74 -6.84 -8.31 -7.66
C LYS A 74 -7.13 -8.98 -6.32
N SER A 75 -7.48 -8.15 -5.34
CA SER A 75 -8.11 -8.51 -4.06
C SER A 75 -7.26 -9.41 -3.15
N MET A 76 -6.00 -9.05 -2.91
CA MET A 76 -5.12 -9.83 -2.04
C MET A 76 -4.06 -8.96 -1.35
N THR A 77 -3.52 -9.50 -0.25
CA THR A 77 -2.32 -8.97 0.39
C THR A 77 -1.10 -9.66 -0.19
N ILE A 78 -0.07 -8.88 -0.56
CA ILE A 78 1.22 -9.41 -0.99
C ILE A 78 2.32 -8.87 -0.09
N ASN A 79 3.01 -9.79 0.58
CA ASN A 79 4.18 -9.49 1.39
C ASN A 79 5.42 -9.69 0.54
N GLN A 80 6.18 -8.63 0.34
CA GLN A 80 7.45 -8.68 -0.39
C GLN A 80 8.45 -9.58 0.34
N ALA A 81 9.29 -10.24 -0.45
CA ALA A 81 10.33 -11.13 0.04
C ALA A 81 11.27 -10.42 1.03
N ALA A 82 11.81 -11.24 1.90
CA ALA A 82 12.66 -10.80 2.98
C ALA A 82 14.08 -10.53 2.45
N ALA A 83 14.77 -11.56 2.00
CA ALA A 83 16.21 -11.51 1.76
C ALA A 83 16.63 -11.03 0.36
N ARG A 84 15.70 -10.58 -0.49
CA ARG A 84 16.00 -10.24 -1.89
C ARG A 84 15.06 -9.20 -2.49
N ALA A 85 15.58 -8.55 -3.54
CA ALA A 85 14.93 -7.65 -4.48
C ALA A 85 13.84 -8.29 -5.36
N ALA A 86 13.01 -9.17 -4.80
CA ALA A 86 11.95 -9.83 -5.55
C ALA A 86 11.06 -8.79 -6.26
N THR A 87 10.59 -9.12 -7.45
CA THR A 87 9.63 -8.27 -8.16
C THR A 87 8.27 -8.92 -8.03
N CYS A 88 7.30 -8.17 -7.52
CA CYS A 88 5.95 -8.68 -7.31
C CYS A 88 5.27 -8.94 -8.65
N PHE A 89 5.03 -7.87 -9.41
CA PHE A 89 4.45 -7.93 -10.74
C PHE A 89 5.46 -7.60 -11.82
N SER A 90 5.38 -8.30 -12.95
CA SER A 90 5.97 -7.80 -14.19
C SER A 90 5.02 -7.96 -15.36
N THR A 91 5.26 -7.15 -16.40
CA THR A 91 4.46 -7.18 -17.63
C THR A 91 5.30 -7.52 -18.84
N SER A 92 4.68 -8.15 -19.85
CA SER A 92 5.29 -8.37 -21.16
C SER A 92 5.00 -7.20 -22.11
N THR A 93 5.03 -7.45 -23.42
CA THR A 93 4.70 -6.49 -24.48
C THR A 93 3.18 -6.37 -24.73
N THR A 94 2.33 -6.73 -23.78
CA THR A 94 0.87 -6.70 -23.94
C THR A 94 0.25 -5.53 -23.19
N SER A 95 -0.86 -5.03 -23.71
CA SER A 95 -1.61 -3.88 -23.19
C SER A 95 -2.93 -4.31 -22.54
N GLY A 96 -3.55 -3.40 -21.79
CA GLY A 96 -4.89 -3.59 -21.22
C GLY A 96 -4.95 -4.46 -19.97
N TRP A 97 -3.80 -4.76 -19.36
CA TRP A 97 -3.76 -5.45 -18.07
C TRP A 97 -4.11 -4.50 -16.93
N ARG A 98 -4.59 -5.06 -15.82
CA ARG A 98 -4.97 -4.31 -14.62
C ARG A 98 -4.44 -4.94 -13.33
N ILE A 99 -3.89 -4.12 -12.44
CA ILE A 99 -3.51 -4.51 -11.08
C ILE A 99 -4.29 -3.63 -10.12
N THR A 100 -5.23 -4.22 -9.39
CA THR A 100 -6.16 -3.47 -8.53
C THR A 100 -6.43 -4.14 -7.19
N ASP A 101 -6.81 -3.37 -6.18
CA ASP A 101 -7.20 -3.90 -4.87
C ASP A 101 -6.09 -4.76 -4.22
N ILE A 102 -4.82 -4.41 -4.47
CA ILE A 102 -3.66 -5.06 -3.85
C ILE A 102 -3.20 -4.26 -2.63
N TYR A 103 -2.97 -4.95 -1.53
CA TYR A 103 -2.24 -4.42 -0.39
C TYR A 103 -0.82 -5.00 -0.40
N TYR A 104 0.15 -4.21 -0.85
CA TYR A 104 1.55 -4.60 -0.95
C TYR A 104 2.37 -4.02 0.20
N GLN A 105 3.11 -4.87 0.91
CA GLN A 105 3.89 -4.44 2.07
C GLN A 105 5.22 -5.19 2.24
N PRO A 106 6.23 -4.54 2.85
CA PRO A 106 7.57 -5.10 3.03
C PRO A 106 7.76 -5.98 4.27
N THR A 107 6.81 -6.87 4.58
CA THR A 107 6.64 -7.38 5.95
C THR A 107 7.20 -8.78 6.20
N TYR A 108 7.84 -8.95 7.36
CA TYR A 108 8.37 -10.21 7.92
C TYR A 108 7.46 -10.80 8.98
N LEU A 109 6.82 -9.93 9.77
CA LEU A 109 5.92 -10.32 10.83
C LEU A 109 4.73 -9.36 10.82
N LEU A 110 3.53 -9.88 10.60
CA LEU A 110 2.28 -9.16 10.84
C LEU A 110 1.76 -9.47 12.24
N ASN A 111 0.90 -8.59 12.72
CA ASN A 111 0.09 -8.81 13.90
C ASN A 111 -0.75 -10.07 13.68
N GLU A 112 -0.28 -11.19 14.20
CA GLU A 112 -1.05 -12.43 14.14
C GLU A 112 -2.34 -12.27 14.94
N THR A 113 -3.34 -13.08 14.61
CA THR A 113 -4.54 -13.24 15.46
C THR A 113 -4.09 -13.71 16.83
N PHE A 114 -3.90 -12.77 17.76
CA PHE A 114 -3.56 -13.00 19.17
C PHE A 114 -4.70 -13.66 19.95
N THR A 115 -5.39 -14.64 19.35
CA THR A 115 -6.52 -15.37 19.93
C THR A 115 -6.13 -16.82 20.16
N GLY A 116 -6.04 -17.23 21.42
CA GLY A 116 -6.15 -18.64 21.84
C GLY A 116 -4.96 -19.58 21.57
N SER A 117 -4.06 -19.31 20.64
CA SER A 117 -2.83 -20.08 20.38
C SER A 117 -2.05 -19.51 19.18
N ALA A 118 -1.46 -18.33 19.30
CA ALA A 118 -0.42 -17.94 18.34
C ALA A 118 0.82 -18.79 18.68
N ASP A 119 1.07 -19.86 17.92
CA ASP A 119 2.04 -20.91 18.26
C ASP A 119 3.50 -20.39 18.33
N ASP A 120 3.76 -19.22 17.75
CA ASP A 120 5.08 -18.60 17.69
C ASP A 120 5.28 -17.46 18.71
N TRP A 121 4.26 -17.04 19.47
CA TRP A 121 4.43 -16.03 20.53
C TRP A 121 4.60 -16.66 21.91
N THR A 122 5.67 -16.29 22.59
CA THR A 122 5.90 -16.63 24.00
C THR A 122 5.46 -15.48 24.90
N LEU A 123 4.43 -15.73 25.70
CA LEU A 123 3.93 -14.79 26.70
C LEU A 123 4.56 -15.09 28.06
N GLY A 124 5.34 -14.14 28.56
CA GLY A 124 5.82 -14.17 29.94
C GLY A 124 4.70 -13.97 30.95
N ALA A 125 4.99 -14.24 32.22
CA ALA A 125 4.03 -14.07 33.31
C ALA A 125 3.41 -12.66 33.34
N GLY A 126 2.08 -12.59 33.42
CA GLY A 126 1.32 -11.34 33.47
C GLY A 126 1.01 -10.70 32.12
N TRP A 127 1.29 -11.41 31.03
CA TRP A 127 0.73 -11.14 29.70
C TRP A 127 -0.46 -12.07 29.42
N GLU A 128 -1.47 -11.54 28.73
CA GLU A 128 -2.69 -12.28 28.39
C GLU A 128 -3.08 -12.00 26.94
N TYR A 129 -3.47 -13.06 26.22
CA TYR A 129 -4.09 -12.94 24.90
C TYR A 129 -5.45 -12.23 25.01
N GLY A 130 -5.69 -11.27 24.12
CA GLY A 130 -6.97 -10.58 23.92
C GLY A 130 -7.59 -10.92 22.56
N ALA A 131 -8.55 -10.12 22.10
CA ALA A 131 -9.04 -10.23 20.73
C ALA A 131 -8.08 -9.48 19.80
N ASN A 132 -7.16 -10.19 19.13
CA ASN A 132 -6.14 -9.62 18.22
C ASN A 132 -5.16 -8.62 18.87
N ALA A 133 -4.97 -8.74 20.19
CA ALA A 133 -4.03 -7.96 20.96
C ALA A 133 -3.44 -8.79 22.11
N VAL A 134 -2.35 -8.32 22.73
CA VAL A 134 -1.80 -8.89 23.97
C VAL A 134 -1.77 -7.81 25.05
N SER A 135 -2.24 -8.12 26.26
CA SER A 135 -2.32 -7.16 27.36
C SER A 135 -1.36 -7.50 28.48
N LYS A 136 -0.69 -6.49 29.03
CA LYS A 136 0.05 -6.56 30.28
C LYS A 136 -0.86 -6.06 31.41
N THR A 137 -1.30 -6.96 32.29
CA THR A 137 -2.37 -6.65 33.28
C THR A 137 -1.90 -6.68 34.74
N SER A 138 -0.71 -7.20 35.00
CA SER A 138 -0.14 -7.35 36.36
C SER A 138 1.30 -6.85 36.45
N ASP A 139 1.86 -6.80 37.66
CA ASP A 139 3.26 -6.42 37.84
C ASP A 139 4.21 -7.50 37.32
N GLY A 140 5.47 -7.12 37.13
CA GLY A 140 6.54 -8.00 36.68
C GLY A 140 7.09 -7.63 35.30
N THR A 141 8.32 -8.06 35.05
CA THR A 141 9.12 -7.71 33.86
C THR A 141 9.23 -8.85 32.86
N ALA A 142 8.41 -9.88 32.98
CA ALA A 142 8.43 -11.01 32.04
C ALA A 142 8.09 -10.50 30.63
N THR A 143 8.79 -11.02 29.63
CA THR A 143 8.76 -10.49 28.26
C THR A 143 7.59 -11.06 27.45
N LEU A 144 7.21 -10.34 26.41
CA LEU A 144 6.48 -10.90 25.27
C LEU A 144 7.49 -11.07 24.14
N SER A 145 7.56 -12.24 23.50
CA SER A 145 8.58 -12.48 22.47
C SER A 145 8.10 -13.34 21.32
N HIS A 146 8.68 -13.11 20.14
CA HIS A 146 8.46 -13.87 18.92
C HIS A 146 9.81 -14.32 18.32
N PRO A 147 10.04 -15.62 18.06
CA PRO A 147 11.24 -16.09 17.37
C PRO A 147 11.17 -15.64 15.90
N MET A 148 12.18 -14.92 15.44
CA MET A 148 12.30 -14.49 14.03
C MET A 148 13.47 -15.24 13.38
N THR A 149 13.48 -16.56 13.52
CA THR A 149 14.58 -17.44 13.11
C THR A 149 14.81 -17.38 11.61
N GLY A 150 16.04 -17.06 11.18
CA GLY A 150 16.39 -16.94 9.75
C GLY A 150 15.87 -15.67 9.07
N LEU A 151 15.16 -14.81 9.80
CA LEU A 151 14.51 -13.60 9.29
C LEU A 151 15.28 -12.31 9.64
N ILE A 152 16.17 -12.35 10.64
CA ILE A 152 17.02 -11.22 11.03
C ILE A 152 18.48 -11.60 10.84
N SER A 153 19.27 -10.73 10.21
CA SER A 153 20.73 -10.89 10.11
C SER A 153 21.47 -9.56 10.29
N SER A 154 22.71 -9.62 10.77
CA SER A 154 23.58 -8.45 10.98
C SER A 154 23.74 -7.60 9.71
N GLY A 155 23.77 -6.27 9.89
CA GLY A 155 23.93 -5.28 8.83
C GLY A 155 22.63 -4.90 8.07
N ARG A 156 21.47 -5.39 8.51
CA ARG A 156 20.18 -5.15 7.83
C ARG A 156 19.32 -4.12 8.57
N GLY A 157 18.66 -3.25 7.80
CA GLY A 157 17.72 -2.24 8.29
C GLY A 157 16.32 -2.81 8.49
N PHE A 158 15.67 -2.47 9.60
CA PHE A 158 14.32 -2.90 9.92
C PHE A 158 13.45 -1.72 10.38
N ASN A 159 12.16 -1.81 10.09
CA ASN A 159 11.13 -0.96 10.64
C ASN A 159 10.17 -1.80 11.48
N LEU A 160 10.01 -1.40 12.74
CA LEU A 160 9.04 -1.97 13.67
C LEU A 160 7.91 -0.97 13.93
N GLN A 161 6.67 -1.41 13.78
CA GLN A 161 5.49 -0.71 14.26
C GLN A 161 4.81 -1.52 15.37
N LEU A 162 4.26 -0.81 16.37
CA LEU A 162 3.30 -1.36 17.32
C LEU A 162 2.37 -0.26 17.80
N THR A 163 1.19 -0.62 18.27
CA THR A 163 0.23 0.32 18.87
C THR A 163 0.00 -0.03 20.33
N ILE A 164 0.08 0.97 21.20
CA ILE A 164 -0.22 0.85 22.63
C ILE A 164 -1.60 1.44 22.87
N THR A 165 -2.50 0.60 23.37
CA THR A 165 -3.84 0.98 23.82
C THR A 165 -4.04 0.66 25.31
N SER A 166 -5.15 1.13 25.90
CA SER A 166 -5.48 0.89 27.33
C SER A 166 -4.34 1.19 28.32
N TYR A 167 -3.47 2.15 27.96
CA TYR A 167 -2.29 2.49 28.75
C TYR A 167 -2.71 3.17 30.06
N THR A 168 -2.15 2.71 31.18
CA THR A 168 -2.35 3.37 32.48
C THR A 168 -1.03 3.76 33.17
N THR A 169 0.03 2.95 33.04
CA THR A 169 1.33 3.22 33.69
C THR A 169 2.47 2.39 33.09
N GLY A 170 3.70 2.80 33.38
CA GLY A 170 4.95 2.09 33.08
C GLY A 170 5.47 2.34 31.66
N THR A 171 6.50 1.59 31.27
CA THR A 171 7.11 1.67 29.94
C THR A 171 7.32 0.26 29.37
N LEU A 172 7.67 0.19 28.09
CA LEU A 172 8.26 -1.00 27.48
C LEU A 172 9.53 -0.65 26.69
N LEU A 173 10.47 -1.59 26.64
CA LEU A 173 11.64 -1.56 25.77
C LEU A 173 11.49 -2.63 24.69
N ILE A 174 12.08 -2.38 23.54
CA ILE A 174 12.04 -3.30 22.42
C ILE A 174 13.44 -3.78 22.12
N THR A 175 13.58 -5.08 21.94
CA THR A 175 14.81 -5.71 21.47
C THR A 175 14.51 -6.45 20.18
N LEU A 176 15.31 -6.22 19.15
CA LEU A 176 15.18 -6.87 17.84
C LEU A 176 16.50 -7.53 17.47
N GLY A 177 16.49 -8.86 17.33
CA GLY A 177 17.66 -9.69 17.03
C GLY A 177 18.73 -9.74 18.11
N GLY A 178 18.54 -9.08 19.25
CA GLY A 178 19.54 -8.90 20.31
C GLY A 178 19.86 -7.43 20.61
N ASP A 179 19.55 -6.51 19.69
CA ASP A 179 19.75 -5.07 19.90
C ASP A 179 18.55 -4.48 20.61
N THR A 180 18.76 -3.78 21.74
CA THR A 180 17.69 -2.99 22.35
C THR A 180 17.57 -1.68 21.61
N ILE A 181 16.42 -1.47 20.97
CA ILE A 181 16.20 -0.39 19.98
C ILE A 181 15.34 0.73 20.56
N GLY A 182 15.67 1.96 20.18
CA GLY A 182 14.92 3.16 20.57
C GLY A 182 15.02 3.50 22.06
N THR A 183 14.07 4.32 22.52
CA THR A 183 13.90 4.66 23.95
C THR A 183 12.68 3.93 24.51
N ALA A 184 12.56 3.86 25.83
CA ALA A 184 11.43 3.21 26.46
C ALA A 184 10.10 3.90 26.06
N LEU A 185 9.18 3.13 25.49
CA LEU A 185 7.89 3.62 24.99
C LEU A 185 6.87 3.68 26.14
N SER A 186 6.02 4.72 26.14
CA SER A 186 4.93 4.89 27.09
C SER A 186 3.84 5.82 26.54
N GLY A 187 2.60 5.59 26.95
CA GLY A 187 1.44 6.35 26.50
C GLY A 187 0.59 5.63 25.45
N HIS A 188 -0.60 6.17 25.20
CA HIS A 188 -1.49 5.67 24.15
C HIS A 188 -1.08 6.26 22.80
N ALA A 189 -0.44 5.46 21.95
CA ALA A 189 -0.03 5.88 20.61
C ALA A 189 0.38 4.68 19.75
N THR A 190 0.44 4.91 18.43
CA THR A 190 1.18 4.05 17.49
C THR A 190 2.62 4.53 17.39
N TYR A 191 3.56 3.62 17.59
CA TYR A 191 5.00 3.87 17.51
C TYR A 191 5.57 3.22 16.26
N THR A 192 6.55 3.89 15.65
CA THR A 192 7.30 3.36 14.50
C THR A 192 8.78 3.63 14.76
N ILE A 193 9.59 2.57 14.73
CA ILE A 193 11.03 2.59 15.03
C ILE A 193 11.77 2.05 13.80
N GLU A 194 12.68 2.86 13.25
CA GLU A 194 13.66 2.43 12.25
C GLU A 194 14.94 2.02 12.99
N HIS A 195 15.49 0.84 12.71
CA HIS A 195 16.72 0.33 13.34
C HIS A 195 17.52 -0.54 12.37
N THR A 196 18.83 -0.25 12.23
CA THR A 196 19.75 -1.18 11.57
C THR A 196 20.36 -2.08 12.62
N VAL A 197 20.13 -3.38 12.43
CA VAL A 197 20.63 -4.41 13.30
C VAL A 197 22.13 -4.59 13.10
N ASP A 198 22.94 -4.46 14.16
CA ASP A 198 24.40 -4.56 14.13
C ASP A 198 24.88 -5.55 15.21
N PHE A 199 25.30 -6.76 14.81
CA PHE A 199 25.78 -7.77 15.76
C PHE A 199 27.24 -8.16 15.55
N ASP A 200 28.02 -8.17 16.64
CA ASP A 200 29.33 -8.83 16.77
C ASP A 200 29.21 -10.34 17.09
N SER A 201 28.04 -10.82 17.56
CA SER A 201 27.74 -12.25 17.76
C SER A 201 26.24 -12.51 17.79
N VAL A 202 25.82 -13.60 17.14
CA VAL A 202 24.43 -14.02 16.95
C VAL A 202 23.84 -14.48 18.29
N ASP A 203 22.91 -13.72 18.87
CA ASP A 203 21.94 -14.27 19.83
C ASP A 203 20.57 -14.30 19.17
N SER A 204 20.05 -15.52 19.04
CA SER A 204 18.95 -15.95 18.17
C SER A 204 17.54 -15.54 18.64
N THR A 205 17.40 -14.39 19.31
CA THR A 205 16.11 -13.96 19.85
C THR A 205 15.49 -12.91 18.93
N GLY A 206 14.36 -13.23 18.30
CA GLY A 206 13.69 -12.40 17.30
C GLY A 206 13.23 -11.03 17.81
N LEU A 207 11.92 -10.86 18.01
CA LEU A 207 11.36 -9.66 18.63
C LEU A 207 11.11 -9.93 20.11
N ILE A 208 11.62 -9.08 20.99
CA ILE A 208 11.33 -9.11 22.43
C ILE A 208 10.79 -7.75 22.87
N ILE A 209 9.67 -7.77 23.58
CA ILE A 209 9.07 -6.62 24.25
C ILE A 209 9.23 -6.82 25.75
N THR A 210 10.02 -5.93 26.37
CA THR A 210 10.33 -5.97 27.81
C THR A 210 9.57 -4.87 28.54
N PRO A 211 8.54 -5.21 29.34
CA PRO A 211 7.82 -4.22 30.12
C PRO A 211 8.61 -3.80 31.37
N SER A 212 8.42 -2.55 31.82
CA SER A 212 8.77 -2.14 33.18
C SER A 212 7.92 -2.89 34.21
N ASN A 213 8.39 -3.00 35.46
CA ASN A 213 7.70 -3.80 36.48
C ASN A 213 6.22 -3.42 36.69
N THR A 214 5.87 -2.14 36.56
CA THR A 214 4.50 -1.65 36.81
C THR A 214 3.70 -1.43 35.53
N ALA A 215 4.19 -1.86 34.37
CA ALA A 215 3.53 -1.59 33.10
C ALA A 215 2.12 -2.15 33.02
N ARG A 216 1.21 -1.36 32.43
CA ARG A 216 -0.20 -1.70 32.18
C ARG A 216 -0.67 -1.09 30.88
N PHE A 217 -0.89 -1.94 29.89
CA PHE A 217 -1.32 -1.55 28.55
C PHE A 217 -1.75 -2.78 27.74
N THR A 218 -2.34 -2.51 26.59
CA THR A 218 -2.60 -3.48 25.53
C THR A 218 -1.73 -3.12 24.33
N ILE A 219 -1.16 -4.13 23.67
CA ILE A 219 -0.40 -3.97 22.43
C ILE A 219 -1.11 -4.72 21.31
N ASP A 220 -1.24 -4.05 20.18
CA ASP A 220 -1.68 -4.62 18.91
C ASP A 220 -0.89 -4.00 17.75
N ASN A 221 -1.26 -4.38 16.54
CA ASN A 221 -0.69 -3.88 15.29
C ASN A 221 0.85 -3.99 15.24
N ILE A 222 1.40 -5.10 15.77
CA ILE A 222 2.84 -5.36 15.72
C ILE A 222 3.23 -5.72 14.29
N ASN A 223 4.16 -4.97 13.70
CA ASN A 223 4.68 -5.23 12.37
C ASN A 223 6.21 -5.09 12.36
N VAL A 224 6.94 -6.11 11.90
CA VAL A 224 8.37 -6.00 11.59
C VAL A 224 8.54 -6.12 10.08
N SER A 225 9.25 -5.15 9.49
CA SER A 225 9.58 -5.09 8.06
C SER A 225 11.07 -4.83 7.87
N GLU A 226 11.70 -5.37 6.82
CA GLU A 226 13.13 -5.09 6.48
C GLU A 226 13.25 -4.09 5.32
N ASP A 227 14.44 -3.55 5.18
CA ASP A 227 14.90 -2.65 4.14
C ASP A 227 15.63 -3.42 3.00
N TYR A 228 14.89 -3.93 2.02
CA TYR A 228 15.47 -4.49 0.79
C TYR A 228 14.75 -3.99 -0.47
N ASN A 229 15.49 -3.54 -1.49
CA ASN A 229 14.94 -2.87 -2.68
C ASN A 229 14.32 -3.88 -3.67
N GLY A 230 13.03 -3.77 -3.99
CA GLY A 230 12.36 -4.61 -4.99
C GLY A 230 11.12 -3.92 -5.56
N TYR A 231 10.87 -4.12 -6.86
CA TYR A 231 9.74 -3.50 -7.56
C TYR A 231 8.40 -4.12 -7.12
N PHE A 232 7.42 -3.27 -6.81
CA PHE A 232 6.03 -3.69 -6.84
C PHE A 232 5.63 -4.07 -8.27
N LEU A 233 6.00 -3.23 -9.25
CA LEU A 233 5.72 -3.47 -10.66
C LEU A 233 6.95 -3.15 -11.52
N TYR A 234 7.32 -4.10 -12.38
CA TYR A 234 8.28 -3.90 -13.45
C TYR A 234 7.59 -3.99 -14.82
N VAL A 235 7.54 -2.88 -15.52
CA VAL A 235 7.05 -2.80 -16.90
C VAL A 235 8.23 -2.83 -17.86
N GLY A 236 8.32 -3.93 -18.63
CA GLY A 236 9.39 -4.15 -19.60
C GLY A 236 9.31 -3.24 -20.82
N ASN A 237 10.26 -3.39 -21.74
CA ASN A 237 10.22 -2.68 -23.02
C ASN A 237 8.99 -3.10 -23.83
N SER A 238 8.44 -2.16 -24.60
CA SER A 238 7.45 -2.43 -25.65
C SER A 238 5.98 -2.64 -25.25
N ALA A 239 5.58 -2.48 -23.98
CA ALA A 239 4.16 -2.21 -23.62
C ALA A 239 3.93 -1.63 -22.22
N PRO A 240 3.82 -0.29 -22.08
CA PRO A 240 3.45 0.31 -20.82
C PRO A 240 1.94 0.46 -20.62
N TYR A 241 1.10 0.06 -21.57
CA TYR A 241 -0.32 0.40 -21.51
C TYR A 241 -1.07 -0.55 -20.58
N GLY A 242 -1.32 -0.09 -19.37
CA GLY A 242 -2.07 -0.84 -18.37
C GLY A 242 -2.48 0.05 -17.21
N LEU A 243 -3.25 -0.52 -16.30
CA LEU A 243 -3.85 0.20 -15.19
C LEU A 243 -3.37 -0.37 -13.86
N VAL A 244 -2.83 0.51 -13.02
CA VAL A 244 -2.54 0.25 -11.61
C VAL A 244 -3.46 1.14 -10.80
N ASP A 245 -4.49 0.57 -10.19
CA ASP A 245 -5.50 1.37 -9.48
C ASP A 245 -5.97 0.80 -8.15
N ASN A 246 -6.44 1.68 -7.26
CA ASN A 246 -7.01 1.30 -5.96
C ASN A 246 -6.10 0.40 -5.08
N ASN A 247 -4.79 0.47 -5.26
CA ASN A 247 -3.83 -0.30 -4.47
C ASN A 247 -3.36 0.49 -3.24
N THR A 248 -2.95 -0.23 -2.20
CA THR A 248 -2.14 0.32 -1.11
C THR A 248 -0.75 -0.26 -1.21
N ILE A 249 0.24 0.58 -1.51
CA ILE A 249 1.61 0.19 -1.80
C ILE A 249 2.51 0.85 -0.76
N ILE A 250 3.03 0.02 0.14
CA ILE A 250 3.90 0.48 1.21
C ILE A 250 5.35 0.35 0.76
N GLY A 251 6.03 1.50 0.66
CA GLY A 251 7.44 1.59 0.32
C GLY A 251 8.40 1.13 1.42
N ARG A 252 9.70 1.20 1.12
CA ARG A 252 10.84 0.71 1.95
C ARG A 252 11.92 1.80 2.06
N HIS A 253 12.92 1.63 2.93
CA HIS A 253 14.03 2.59 3.05
C HIS A 253 14.93 2.62 1.78
N GLY A 254 15.57 3.76 1.49
CA GLY A 254 16.52 3.94 0.37
C GLY A 254 15.91 4.50 -0.92
N THR A 255 16.57 4.26 -2.06
CA THR A 255 16.13 4.68 -3.42
C THR A 255 15.18 3.66 -4.08
N ASN A 256 14.37 2.95 -3.29
CA ASN A 256 13.55 1.85 -3.79
C ASN A 256 12.50 2.34 -4.80
N GLU A 257 12.51 1.84 -6.02
CA GLU A 257 11.58 2.20 -7.09
C GLU A 257 10.37 1.26 -7.04
N LEU A 258 9.19 1.77 -6.68
CA LEU A 258 8.01 0.90 -6.56
C LEU A 258 7.50 0.45 -7.92
N ILE A 259 7.40 1.39 -8.86
CA ILE A 259 6.97 1.13 -10.23
C ILE A 259 8.11 1.50 -11.17
N PHE A 260 8.75 0.52 -11.78
CA PHE A 260 9.69 0.76 -12.88
C PHE A 260 8.95 0.59 -14.20
N ALA A 261 9.12 1.53 -15.13
CA ALA A 261 8.50 1.38 -16.44
C ALA A 261 9.32 1.94 -17.61
N ASN A 262 9.54 1.09 -18.61
CA ASN A 262 9.91 1.51 -19.95
C ASN A 262 8.67 1.67 -20.83
N GLY A 263 8.79 2.44 -21.91
CA GLY A 263 7.73 2.58 -22.92
C GLY A 263 7.99 1.80 -24.22
N PRO A 264 7.13 2.00 -25.23
CA PRO A 264 7.33 1.47 -26.58
C PRO A 264 8.66 1.90 -27.15
N THR A 265 9.38 1.01 -27.84
CA THR A 265 10.70 1.32 -28.41
C THR A 265 10.68 2.45 -29.44
N ASP A 266 9.52 2.71 -30.05
CA ASP A 266 9.27 3.75 -31.04
C ASP A 266 8.67 5.03 -30.45
N SER A 267 8.71 5.19 -29.12
CA SER A 267 7.96 6.26 -28.44
C SER A 267 8.35 7.67 -28.87
N TRP A 268 9.61 7.82 -29.24
CA TRP A 268 10.16 9.09 -29.71
C TRP A 268 10.05 9.26 -31.22
N GLN A 269 9.58 8.27 -31.97
CA GLN A 269 9.30 8.41 -33.40
C GLN A 269 7.81 8.64 -33.68
N THR A 270 6.96 8.41 -32.67
CA THR A 270 5.50 8.60 -32.74
C THR A 270 5.08 9.89 -32.01
N ALA A 271 3.86 10.35 -32.30
CA ALA A 271 3.26 11.46 -31.57
C ALA A 271 3.14 11.11 -30.08
N ASN A 272 3.17 12.13 -29.20
CA ASN A 272 2.86 11.91 -27.80
C ASN A 272 1.39 11.44 -27.66
N SER A 273 1.12 10.70 -26.60
CA SER A 273 -0.20 10.14 -26.26
C SER A 273 -0.84 10.85 -25.07
N ILE A 274 -0.44 12.11 -24.82
CA ILE A 274 -0.97 12.91 -23.71
C ILE A 274 -2.47 13.12 -23.90
N GLY A 275 -3.26 12.88 -22.84
CA GLY A 275 -4.72 12.87 -22.88
C GLY A 275 -5.34 11.64 -23.55
N GLY A 276 -4.52 10.68 -23.99
CA GLY A 276 -4.93 9.45 -24.67
C GLY A 276 -4.74 8.18 -23.84
N ALA A 277 -5.19 7.05 -24.39
CA ALA A 277 -5.16 5.73 -23.75
C ALA A 277 -3.77 5.04 -23.74
N ASP A 278 -2.85 5.48 -24.60
CA ASP A 278 -1.57 4.79 -24.83
C ASP A 278 -0.50 5.21 -23.81
N ASN A 279 -0.81 5.02 -22.53
CA ASN A 279 0.05 5.33 -21.38
C ASN A 279 -0.08 4.27 -20.29
N LEU A 280 0.93 4.17 -19.42
CA LEU A 280 0.76 3.51 -18.13
C LEU A 280 -0.09 4.40 -17.23
N PHE A 281 -1.24 3.92 -16.75
CA PHE A 281 -2.06 4.63 -15.78
C PHE A 281 -1.80 4.13 -14.36
N VAL A 282 -1.48 5.06 -13.47
CA VAL A 282 -1.34 4.84 -12.04
C VAL A 282 -2.30 5.79 -11.34
N GLU A 283 -3.45 5.28 -10.89
CA GLU A 283 -4.52 6.12 -10.36
C GLU A 283 -5.15 5.61 -9.08
N ASN A 284 -5.67 6.51 -8.24
CA ASN A 284 -6.43 6.12 -7.04
C ASN A 284 -5.65 5.20 -6.06
N ASN A 285 -4.31 5.21 -6.12
CA ASN A 285 -3.47 4.40 -5.22
C ASN A 285 -3.04 5.19 -3.98
N THR A 286 -2.72 4.46 -2.92
CA THR A 286 -2.07 5.01 -1.74
C THR A 286 -0.62 4.55 -1.68
N PHE A 287 0.32 5.49 -1.64
CA PHE A 287 1.74 5.23 -1.45
C PHE A 287 2.19 5.77 -0.10
N SER A 288 2.88 4.95 0.69
CA SER A 288 3.41 5.36 2.00
C SER A 288 4.87 4.92 2.20
N ARG A 289 5.48 5.36 3.32
CA ARG A 289 6.90 5.12 3.68
C ARG A 289 7.91 5.68 2.67
N ARG A 290 9.21 5.36 2.75
CA ARG A 290 10.23 5.88 1.83
C ARG A 290 10.23 5.10 0.50
N GLY A 291 10.95 5.60 -0.51
CA GLY A 291 11.04 5.02 -1.86
C GLY A 291 10.72 6.05 -2.95
N TYR A 292 10.74 5.66 -4.22
CA TYR A 292 10.17 6.41 -5.33
C TYR A 292 8.83 5.77 -5.67
N VAL A 293 7.81 6.59 -5.95
CA VAL A 293 6.54 6.09 -6.50
C VAL A 293 6.82 5.35 -7.80
N CYS A 294 7.71 5.91 -8.62
CA CYS A 294 8.12 5.31 -9.87
C CYS A 294 9.54 5.71 -10.28
N ASP A 295 10.11 4.92 -11.19
CA ASP A 295 11.17 5.32 -12.14
C ASP A 295 10.64 5.07 -13.56
N ILE A 296 10.16 6.13 -14.20
CA ILE A 296 9.76 6.11 -15.59
C ILE A 296 11.00 6.33 -16.45
N ASN A 297 11.40 5.28 -17.15
CA ASN A 297 12.71 5.14 -17.75
C ASN A 297 12.61 5.20 -19.30
N ASN A 298 13.44 4.45 -20.02
CA ASN A 298 13.55 4.52 -21.48
C ASN A 298 12.18 4.54 -22.18
N ASN A 299 11.96 5.56 -23.02
CA ASN A 299 10.75 5.71 -23.82
C ASN A 299 9.46 5.84 -23.00
N GLY A 300 9.54 5.93 -21.68
CA GLY A 300 8.41 5.80 -20.76
C GLY A 300 7.32 6.84 -21.01
N ARG A 301 6.07 6.39 -20.85
CA ARG A 301 4.84 7.18 -21.02
C ARG A 301 3.91 6.82 -19.88
N ALA A 302 3.60 7.76 -19.00
CA ALA A 302 2.81 7.44 -17.82
C ALA A 302 1.91 8.60 -17.36
N VAL A 303 0.78 8.23 -16.77
CA VAL A 303 -0.20 9.10 -16.13
C VAL A 303 -0.27 8.73 -14.66
N PHE A 304 0.03 9.68 -13.78
CA PHE A 304 -0.17 9.58 -12.34
C PHE A 304 -1.27 10.52 -11.93
N ARG A 305 -2.40 10.00 -11.45
CA ARG A 305 -3.55 10.83 -11.08
C ARG A 305 -4.32 10.37 -9.86
N TYR A 306 -4.81 11.31 -9.05
CA TYR A 306 -5.64 11.00 -7.88
C TYR A 306 -5.00 10.00 -6.89
N ASN A 307 -3.66 9.92 -6.86
CA ASN A 307 -2.96 9.11 -5.88
C ASN A 307 -2.78 9.92 -4.59
N THR A 308 -2.79 9.22 -3.45
CA THR A 308 -2.42 9.79 -2.15
C THR A 308 -1.04 9.29 -1.75
N ILE A 309 -0.07 10.18 -1.58
CA ILE A 309 1.33 9.89 -1.35
C ILE A 309 1.73 10.50 0.00
N SER A 310 1.80 9.66 1.03
CA SER A 310 2.14 10.06 2.41
C SER A 310 3.60 9.80 2.76
N GLY A 311 4.31 9.11 1.88
CA GLY A 311 5.68 8.70 2.03
C GLY A 311 6.72 9.75 1.62
N SER A 312 8.01 9.45 1.85
CA SER A 312 9.13 10.25 1.35
C SER A 312 9.43 9.91 -0.09
N ASN A 313 8.41 10.07 -0.93
CA ASN A 313 8.39 9.52 -2.27
C ASN A 313 8.32 10.61 -3.33
N LYS A 314 8.94 10.32 -4.46
CA LYS A 314 8.89 11.17 -5.65
C LYS A 314 8.27 10.42 -6.82
N ILE A 315 7.58 11.15 -7.68
CA ILE A 315 7.25 10.69 -9.03
C ILE A 315 8.42 11.09 -9.93
N ASP A 316 9.08 10.13 -10.55
CA ASP A 316 10.34 10.33 -11.29
C ASP A 316 10.19 9.98 -12.77
N PHE A 317 10.64 10.89 -13.62
CA PHE A 317 10.76 10.70 -15.06
C PHE A 317 12.22 10.93 -15.47
N HIS A 318 12.90 9.86 -15.87
CA HIS A 318 14.32 9.91 -16.20
C HIS A 318 14.60 10.63 -17.53
N GLY A 319 15.72 11.36 -17.55
CA GLY A 319 16.32 11.90 -18.76
C GLY A 319 17.24 10.90 -19.41
N ARG A 320 17.67 11.19 -20.64
CA ARG A 320 18.61 10.31 -21.35
C ARG A 320 19.93 10.14 -20.62
N ALA A 321 20.41 11.17 -19.92
CA ALA A 321 21.69 11.11 -19.21
C ALA A 321 21.82 9.92 -18.25
N SER A 322 20.80 9.71 -17.42
CA SER A 322 20.72 8.62 -16.44
C SER A 322 20.29 7.28 -17.03
N ASN A 323 19.95 7.26 -18.33
CA ASN A 323 19.52 6.07 -19.05
C ASN A 323 20.54 5.68 -20.12
N SER A 324 20.54 4.43 -20.56
CA SER A 324 21.53 3.97 -21.55
C SER A 324 21.09 4.21 -23.00
N VAL A 325 19.79 4.40 -23.28
CA VAL A 325 19.28 4.50 -24.66
C VAL A 325 18.46 5.77 -24.89
N ARG A 326 17.37 5.97 -24.14
CA ARG A 326 16.44 7.11 -24.28
C ARG A 326 16.00 7.67 -22.93
N GLY A 327 15.59 8.93 -22.89
CA GLY A 327 14.80 9.48 -21.79
C GLY A 327 13.36 8.98 -21.80
N ALA A 328 12.62 9.29 -20.73
CA ALA A 328 11.17 9.19 -20.72
C ALA A 328 10.57 10.13 -21.77
N ARG A 329 9.53 9.68 -22.46
CA ARG A 329 8.96 10.40 -23.60
C ARG A 329 8.03 11.53 -23.15
N HIS A 330 7.09 11.21 -22.27
CA HIS A 330 6.17 12.19 -21.68
C HIS A 330 5.49 11.67 -20.42
N GLY A 331 4.99 12.60 -19.61
CA GLY A 331 4.22 12.29 -18.39
C GLY A 331 3.02 13.21 -18.19
N GLU A 332 1.96 12.67 -17.59
CA GLU A 332 0.88 13.47 -17.02
C GLU A 332 0.82 13.21 -15.51
N ILE A 333 0.90 14.25 -14.69
CA ILE A 333 0.91 14.12 -13.24
C ILE A 333 -0.11 15.11 -12.69
N TYR A 334 -1.30 14.66 -12.32
CA TYR A 334 -2.35 15.61 -11.92
C TYR A 334 -3.27 15.15 -10.81
N ASN A 335 -3.75 16.11 -10.04
CA ASN A 335 -4.65 15.88 -8.90
C ASN A 335 -4.13 14.80 -7.93
N ASN A 336 -2.82 14.66 -7.75
CA ASN A 336 -2.25 13.82 -6.70
C ASN A 336 -2.12 14.63 -5.40
N LEU A 337 -2.24 13.94 -4.26
CA LEU A 337 -2.11 14.53 -2.93
C LEU A 337 -0.85 14.04 -2.24
N PHE A 338 0.05 14.94 -1.87
CA PHE A 338 1.25 14.68 -1.10
C PHE A 338 1.05 15.13 0.36
N THR A 339 1.15 14.21 1.33
CA THR A 339 0.80 14.50 2.74
C THR A 339 1.96 14.42 3.73
N LYS A 340 3.17 14.06 3.29
CA LYS A 340 4.33 13.94 4.19
C LYS A 340 4.76 15.31 4.73
N ALA A 341 4.99 15.41 6.05
CA ALA A 341 5.63 16.56 6.71
C ALA A 341 7.13 16.71 6.34
N ALA A 342 7.69 17.92 6.55
CA ALA A 342 9.05 18.38 6.23
C ALA A 342 10.19 17.33 6.32
N GLY A 343 11.18 17.43 5.43
CA GLY A 343 12.40 16.59 5.45
C GLY A 343 12.33 15.30 4.61
N GLY A 344 11.98 15.39 3.32
CA GLY A 344 11.90 14.26 2.39
C GLY A 344 12.45 14.55 0.99
N ASN A 345 12.41 13.53 0.13
CA ASN A 345 12.68 13.66 -1.30
C ASN A 345 11.70 14.64 -1.96
N THR A 346 12.10 15.21 -3.09
CA THR A 346 11.30 16.04 -4.00
C THR A 346 9.95 15.39 -4.33
N ALA A 347 8.84 16.13 -4.46
CA ALA A 347 7.54 15.51 -4.77
C ALA A 347 7.48 14.95 -6.19
N ILE A 348 8.05 15.67 -7.15
CA ILE A 348 8.12 15.29 -8.55
C ILE A 348 9.50 15.67 -9.08
N GLU A 349 10.18 14.73 -9.75
CA GLU A 349 11.42 14.95 -10.50
C GLU A 349 11.21 14.62 -11.97
N PHE A 350 11.49 15.58 -12.84
CA PHE A 350 11.36 15.41 -14.28
C PHE A 350 12.70 15.71 -14.95
N ARG A 351 13.18 14.78 -15.78
CA ARG A 351 14.52 14.84 -16.37
C ARG A 351 14.61 14.74 -17.88
N GLY A 352 13.51 14.40 -18.54
CA GLY A 352 13.45 14.35 -20.01
C GLY A 352 12.01 14.29 -20.52
N GLY A 353 11.79 14.68 -21.77
CA GLY A 353 10.47 14.64 -22.42
C GLY A 353 9.56 15.85 -22.15
N GLY A 354 8.27 15.70 -22.47
CA GLY A 354 7.25 16.73 -22.25
C GLY A 354 6.16 16.25 -21.28
N GLY A 355 5.17 17.08 -20.97
CA GLY A 355 4.10 16.62 -20.07
C GLY A 355 3.12 17.68 -19.61
N ARG A 356 2.13 17.25 -18.82
CA ARG A 356 1.10 18.09 -18.16
C ARG A 356 1.14 17.80 -16.67
N ILE A 357 1.40 18.81 -15.84
CA ILE A 357 1.49 18.66 -14.39
C ILE A 357 0.57 19.66 -13.72
N TYR A 358 -0.56 19.23 -13.15
CA TYR A 358 -1.54 20.20 -12.65
C TYR A 358 -2.43 19.72 -11.53
N GLY A 359 -2.96 20.66 -10.74
CA GLY A 359 -3.92 20.35 -9.67
C GLY A 359 -3.37 19.47 -8.55
N ASN A 360 -2.06 19.21 -8.52
CA ASN A 360 -1.44 18.46 -7.43
C ASN A 360 -1.41 19.34 -6.18
N VAL A 361 -1.62 18.72 -5.03
CA VAL A 361 -1.63 19.40 -3.74
C VAL A 361 -0.60 18.75 -2.83
N SER A 362 0.24 19.55 -2.22
CA SER A 362 1.07 19.16 -1.09
C SER A 362 0.69 19.94 0.16
N TYR A 363 0.57 19.26 1.30
CA TYR A 363 0.33 19.91 2.60
C TYR A 363 1.60 20.43 3.28
N ASN A 364 2.77 20.07 2.77
CA ASN A 364 4.06 20.50 3.29
C ASN A 364 4.58 21.69 2.50
N THR A 365 5.46 22.51 3.09
CA THR A 365 6.15 23.65 2.45
C THR A 365 7.54 23.32 1.91
N ASP A 366 8.00 22.07 2.08
CA ASP A 366 9.31 21.56 1.67
C ASP A 366 9.23 20.48 0.56
N THR A 367 8.14 20.46 -0.18
CA THR A 367 7.88 19.57 -1.32
C THR A 367 8.15 20.27 -2.64
N ASP A 368 9.37 20.07 -3.13
CA ASP A 368 9.79 20.68 -4.38
C ASP A 368 9.17 20.00 -5.63
N PHE A 369 9.10 20.77 -6.71
CA PHE A 369 9.04 20.28 -8.07
C PHE A 369 10.39 20.52 -8.73
N TYR A 370 11.04 19.45 -9.18
CA TYR A 370 12.42 19.51 -9.64
C TYR A 370 12.55 19.15 -11.12
N LEU A 371 13.24 20.03 -11.84
CA LEU A 371 13.60 19.86 -13.23
C LEU A 371 15.13 19.78 -13.32
N THR A 372 15.66 18.82 -14.07
CA THR A 372 17.10 18.77 -14.36
C THR A 372 17.38 18.01 -15.64
N ASP A 373 18.57 18.14 -16.20
CA ASP A 373 19.09 17.19 -17.17
C ASP A 373 20.56 16.96 -16.85
N TYR A 374 20.90 15.73 -16.47
CA TYR A 374 22.23 15.41 -15.97
C TYR A 374 23.32 15.52 -17.04
N CYS A 375 22.97 15.62 -18.33
CA CYS A 375 23.94 15.91 -19.37
C CYS A 375 24.62 17.28 -19.21
N TYR A 376 23.98 18.22 -18.50
CA TYR A 376 24.55 19.54 -18.20
C TYR A 376 25.20 19.62 -16.82
N THR A 377 25.12 18.56 -16.00
CA THR A 377 25.61 18.58 -14.61
C THR A 377 26.83 17.71 -14.40
N SER A 378 27.10 16.69 -15.22
CA SER A 378 28.28 15.85 -15.04
C SER A 378 28.70 15.11 -16.31
N SER A 379 30.01 14.96 -16.52
CA SER A 379 30.58 14.09 -17.54
C SER A 379 30.61 12.61 -17.15
N ALA A 380 30.11 12.25 -15.97
CA ALA A 380 30.04 10.85 -15.51
C ALA A 380 28.96 10.02 -16.23
N PHE A 381 28.01 10.67 -16.92
CA PHE A 381 26.86 10.01 -17.50
C PHE A 381 27.13 9.51 -18.92
N SER A 382 27.12 8.18 -19.10
CA SER A 382 27.35 7.53 -20.40
C SER A 382 26.27 7.85 -21.43
N GLY A 383 25.03 8.13 -21.00
CA GLY A 383 23.94 8.58 -21.89
C GLY A 383 24.25 9.90 -22.62
N CYS A 384 25.22 10.67 -22.12
CA CYS A 384 25.70 11.91 -22.72
C CYS A 384 27.02 11.73 -23.50
N GLY A 385 27.54 10.50 -23.57
CA GLY A 385 28.82 10.17 -24.18
C GLY A 385 30.02 10.34 -23.26
N GLY A 386 29.82 10.46 -21.94
CA GLY A 386 30.91 10.65 -20.98
C GLY A 386 31.55 12.05 -21.01
N VAL A 387 30.80 13.04 -21.50
CA VAL A 387 31.21 14.45 -21.59
C VAL A 387 30.03 15.34 -21.19
N CYS A 388 30.32 16.49 -20.59
CA CYS A 388 29.30 17.50 -20.34
C CYS A 388 28.77 18.05 -21.66
N LYS A 389 27.48 18.41 -21.67
CA LYS A 389 26.84 19.13 -22.77
C LYS A 389 26.88 20.63 -22.48
N CYS A 390 27.09 21.41 -23.52
CA CYS A 390 27.29 22.85 -23.46
C CYS A 390 26.11 23.56 -24.13
N PRO A 391 25.33 24.39 -23.42
CA PRO A 391 24.08 24.96 -23.94
C PRO A 391 24.21 25.69 -25.29
N THR A 392 25.31 26.37 -25.55
CA THR A 392 25.52 27.09 -26.83
C THR A 392 25.74 26.17 -28.03
N ALA A 393 26.19 24.93 -27.82
CA ALA A 393 26.59 24.02 -28.89
C ALA A 393 25.70 22.78 -29.00
N ASP A 394 25.22 22.27 -27.85
CA ASP A 394 24.52 20.99 -27.75
C ASP A 394 23.02 21.15 -27.52
N TYR A 395 22.50 22.38 -27.42
CA TYR A 395 21.08 22.60 -27.15
C TYR A 395 20.20 22.41 -28.40
N PRO A 396 19.01 21.78 -28.24
CA PRO A 396 18.62 21.00 -27.07
C PRO A 396 19.34 19.65 -27.07
N VAL A 397 19.72 19.14 -25.89
CA VAL A 397 20.26 17.78 -25.82
C VAL A 397 19.17 16.77 -26.14
N GLN A 398 19.54 15.59 -26.64
CA GLN A 398 18.56 14.57 -27.01
C GLN A 398 17.70 14.18 -25.79
N ASP A 399 16.38 14.15 -26.01
CA ASP A 399 15.34 13.81 -25.03
C ASP A 399 15.20 14.79 -23.86
N GLN A 400 15.83 15.97 -23.95
CA GLN A 400 15.68 17.03 -22.95
C GLN A 400 14.21 17.36 -22.68
N ILE A 401 13.95 17.87 -21.49
CA ILE A 401 12.69 18.50 -21.15
C ILE A 401 12.32 19.56 -22.19
N GLY A 402 11.09 19.43 -22.73
CA GLY A 402 10.53 20.32 -23.74
C GLY A 402 10.80 19.92 -25.20
N ASN A 403 11.61 18.89 -25.44
CA ASN A 403 11.78 18.34 -26.78
C ASN A 403 10.56 17.55 -27.25
N GLY A 404 10.25 17.70 -28.54
CA GLY A 404 9.27 16.86 -29.21
C GLY A 404 9.84 15.52 -29.64
N LYS A 405 9.02 14.74 -30.35
CA LYS A 405 9.47 13.53 -31.04
C LYS A 405 10.66 13.81 -31.98
N ASP A 406 11.41 12.78 -32.33
CA ASP A 406 12.56 12.86 -33.23
C ASP A 406 12.17 13.57 -34.54
N GLY A 407 12.89 14.65 -34.85
CA GLY A 407 12.66 15.47 -36.04
C GLY A 407 11.61 16.59 -35.90
N GLU A 408 10.94 16.70 -34.76
CA GLU A 408 10.04 17.83 -34.45
C GLU A 408 10.67 18.84 -33.51
N ALA A 409 10.20 20.09 -33.61
CA ALA A 409 10.84 21.21 -32.94
C ALA A 409 10.68 21.18 -31.41
N ARG A 410 9.44 21.06 -30.87
CA ARG A 410 9.20 21.13 -29.41
C ARG A 410 7.87 20.56 -28.94
N GLU A 411 7.87 20.03 -27.73
CA GLU A 411 6.69 19.68 -26.93
C GLU A 411 6.92 20.08 -25.47
N PRO A 412 6.63 21.33 -25.09
CA PRO A 412 6.94 21.84 -23.76
C PRO A 412 6.23 21.10 -22.63
N LEU A 413 6.81 21.17 -21.44
CA LEU A 413 6.18 20.77 -20.19
C LEU A 413 5.27 21.91 -19.69
N TYR A 414 4.00 21.62 -19.41
CA TYR A 414 3.07 22.61 -18.90
C TYR A 414 2.69 22.29 -17.46
N LEU A 415 2.81 23.30 -16.60
CA LEU A 415 2.47 23.24 -15.19
C LEU A 415 1.42 24.28 -14.85
N TRP A 416 0.34 23.86 -14.17
CA TRP A 416 -0.62 24.84 -13.67
C TRP A 416 -1.37 24.39 -12.42
N ASN A 417 -1.83 25.37 -11.62
CA ASN A 417 -2.72 25.12 -10.49
C ASN A 417 -2.23 24.03 -9.52
N ASN A 418 -0.91 23.89 -9.35
CA ASN A 418 -0.35 23.01 -8.32
C ASN A 418 -0.11 23.83 -7.05
N SER A 419 -0.26 23.23 -5.88
CA SER A 419 -0.11 23.93 -4.61
C SER A 419 0.70 23.17 -3.57
N GLU A 420 1.33 23.95 -2.68
CA GLU A 420 2.22 23.56 -1.62
C GLU A 420 1.91 24.36 -0.36
N GLY A 421 1.56 23.68 0.74
CA GLY A 421 1.14 24.34 1.97
C GLY A 421 -0.04 25.32 1.76
N GLY A 422 -0.86 25.09 0.73
CA GLY A 422 -1.95 25.98 0.32
C GLY A 422 -1.54 27.20 -0.53
N VAL A 423 -0.26 27.30 -0.92
CA VAL A 423 0.28 28.34 -1.82
C VAL A 423 0.52 27.72 -3.19
N LEU A 424 0.27 28.44 -4.28
CA LEU A 424 0.57 27.92 -5.61
C LEU A 424 2.08 27.71 -5.80
N TRP A 425 2.47 26.66 -6.52
CA TRP A 425 3.83 26.49 -7.04
C TRP A 425 4.11 27.63 -8.02
N SER A 426 4.61 28.76 -7.53
CA SER A 426 4.89 29.93 -8.36
C SER A 426 6.20 29.78 -9.15
N THR A 427 7.04 28.81 -8.80
CA THR A 427 8.31 28.53 -9.48
C THR A 427 8.63 27.05 -9.44
N ALA A 428 9.22 26.52 -10.51
CA ALA A 428 9.91 25.24 -10.45
C ALA A 428 11.25 25.41 -9.72
N THR A 429 11.58 24.49 -8.81
CA THR A 429 12.90 24.47 -8.15
C THR A 429 13.92 23.88 -9.12
N LEU A 430 14.66 24.74 -9.81
CA LEU A 430 15.83 24.41 -10.64
C LEU A 430 17.10 24.71 -9.84
N SER A 431 17.48 23.84 -8.90
CA SER A 431 18.53 24.14 -7.93
C SER A 431 19.96 23.83 -8.39
N TRP A 432 20.15 23.17 -9.54
CA TRP A 432 21.49 22.78 -9.99
C TRP A 432 22.10 23.80 -10.95
N LYS A 433 23.24 24.36 -10.52
CA LYS A 433 24.18 25.05 -11.41
C LYS A 433 24.99 24.01 -12.18
N SER A 434 25.52 24.39 -13.35
CA SER A 434 26.56 23.59 -14.00
C SER A 434 27.66 23.29 -12.98
N THR A 435 28.11 22.02 -12.92
CA THR A 435 29.22 21.68 -12.03
C THR A 435 30.48 22.38 -12.51
N SER A 436 31.43 22.61 -11.60
CA SER A 436 32.75 23.15 -11.96
C SER A 436 33.42 22.37 -13.10
N THR A 437 33.19 21.06 -13.14
CA THR A 437 33.59 20.18 -14.25
C THR A 437 32.99 20.65 -15.57
N CYS A 438 31.66 20.79 -15.66
CA CYS A 438 31.01 21.20 -16.90
C CYS A 438 31.34 22.64 -17.30
N VAL A 439 31.52 23.56 -16.34
CA VAL A 439 32.02 24.92 -16.63
C VAL A 439 33.41 24.88 -17.27
N THR A 440 34.28 24.00 -16.80
CA THR A 440 35.63 23.84 -17.34
C THR A 440 35.61 23.21 -18.73
N GLU A 441 34.82 22.15 -18.93
CA GLU A 441 34.68 21.47 -20.23
C GLU A 441 34.08 22.39 -21.31
N CYS A 442 33.07 23.20 -20.94
CA CYS A 442 32.42 24.12 -21.88
C CYS A 442 33.17 25.44 -22.06
N GLY A 443 34.08 25.79 -21.13
CA GLY A 443 34.87 27.02 -21.18
C GLY A 443 34.10 28.30 -20.80
N TYR A 444 32.88 28.18 -20.26
CA TYR A 444 32.07 29.30 -19.77
C TYR A 444 31.10 28.84 -18.68
N SER A 445 30.65 29.79 -17.85
CA SER A 445 29.62 29.54 -16.84
C SER A 445 28.23 29.61 -17.43
N PHE A 446 27.37 28.68 -17.05
CA PHE A 446 25.96 28.61 -17.43
C PHE A 446 25.12 28.03 -16.29
N THR A 447 23.80 28.21 -16.31
CA THR A 447 22.87 27.64 -15.34
C THR A 447 21.83 26.75 -16.02
N LEU A 448 21.32 25.74 -15.32
CA LEU A 448 20.23 24.94 -15.86
C LEU A 448 18.99 25.79 -16.15
N LYS A 449 18.66 26.72 -15.25
CA LYS A 449 17.43 27.53 -15.34
C LYS A 449 17.45 28.53 -16.50
N ASP A 450 18.58 29.17 -16.74
CA ASP A 450 18.64 30.30 -17.69
C ASP A 450 19.14 29.87 -19.08
N ASP A 451 19.93 28.80 -19.17
CA ASP A 451 20.57 28.38 -20.41
C ASP A 451 20.04 27.05 -20.96
N CYS A 452 19.78 26.06 -20.09
CA CYS A 452 19.47 24.68 -20.50
C CYS A 452 17.96 24.39 -20.59
N ILE A 453 17.23 24.59 -19.49
CA ILE A 453 15.81 24.29 -19.30
C ILE A 453 15.13 25.58 -18.87
N VAL A 454 14.61 26.31 -19.84
CA VAL A 454 14.21 27.72 -19.70
C VAL A 454 12.69 27.86 -19.63
N GLU A 455 12.23 28.62 -18.64
CA GLU A 455 10.81 28.98 -18.50
C GLU A 455 10.34 29.82 -19.70
N GLY A 456 9.12 29.57 -20.19
CA GLY A 456 8.59 30.20 -21.40
C GLY A 456 9.15 29.62 -22.70
N ARG A 457 10.00 28.58 -22.60
CA ARG A 457 10.69 27.97 -23.75
C ARG A 457 10.56 26.44 -23.75
N ASP A 458 11.03 25.81 -22.69
CA ASP A 458 11.09 24.36 -22.49
C ASP A 458 9.96 23.89 -21.55
N TYR A 459 9.60 24.74 -20.59
CA TYR A 459 8.43 24.56 -19.73
C TYR A 459 7.69 25.87 -19.49
N PHE A 460 6.44 25.77 -19.08
CA PHE A 460 5.57 26.91 -18.75
C PHE A 460 4.90 26.61 -17.41
N ILE A 461 4.88 27.60 -16.52
CA ILE A 461 4.21 27.51 -15.22
C ILE A 461 3.21 28.66 -15.08
N SER A 462 2.06 28.38 -14.49
CA SER A 462 0.96 29.35 -14.36
C SER A 462 0.00 28.98 -13.23
N ASP A 463 -0.75 29.95 -12.72
CA ASP A 463 -1.70 29.72 -11.63
C ASP A 463 -2.97 28.98 -12.11
N ALA A 464 -3.31 29.12 -13.39
CA ALA A 464 -4.49 28.54 -14.02
C ALA A 464 -4.10 27.87 -15.35
N GLU A 465 -5.00 27.08 -15.91
CA GLU A 465 -4.77 26.42 -17.21
C GLU A 465 -4.42 27.47 -18.29
N PRO A 466 -3.25 27.37 -18.93
CA PRO A 466 -2.83 28.35 -19.92
C PRO A 466 -3.62 28.17 -21.23
N GLU A 467 -3.84 29.26 -21.97
CA GLU A 467 -4.55 29.23 -23.26
C GLU A 467 -3.96 28.22 -24.26
N ALA A 468 -2.64 28.03 -24.23
CA ALA A 468 -1.94 27.03 -25.05
C ALA A 468 -2.44 25.59 -24.80
N MET A 469 -3.02 25.32 -23.63
CA MET A 469 -3.60 24.04 -23.24
C MET A 469 -5.13 23.98 -23.39
N ALA A 470 -5.81 25.00 -23.94
CA ALA A 470 -7.27 24.99 -24.07
C ALA A 470 -7.84 23.81 -24.91
N ALA A 471 -7.00 23.18 -25.74
CA ALA A 471 -7.36 21.98 -26.52
C ALA A 471 -6.98 20.66 -25.82
N TYR A 472 -6.28 20.71 -24.69
CA TYR A 472 -5.97 19.54 -23.89
C TYR A 472 -7.24 19.06 -23.19
N SER A 473 -7.37 17.74 -23.07
CA SER A 473 -8.36 17.10 -22.23
C SER A 473 -7.70 15.87 -21.63
N MET A 474 -7.87 15.68 -20.33
CA MET A 474 -7.42 14.44 -19.70
C MET A 474 -8.13 13.25 -20.32
N TYR A 475 -7.45 12.11 -20.39
CA TYR A 475 -8.10 10.85 -20.73
C TYR A 475 -9.21 10.52 -19.74
N THR A 476 -10.22 9.77 -20.17
CA THR A 476 -11.38 9.36 -19.36
C THR A 476 -10.97 8.97 -17.94
N CYS A 477 -11.65 9.56 -16.95
CA CYS A 477 -11.37 9.36 -15.52
C CYS A 477 -12.67 9.08 -14.76
N PRO A 478 -12.78 7.96 -14.01
CA PRO A 478 -11.85 6.83 -13.90
C PRO A 478 -11.41 6.24 -15.23
N HIS A 479 -10.26 5.55 -15.26
CA HIS A 479 -9.86 4.81 -16.45
C HIS A 479 -10.99 3.82 -16.81
N PRO A 480 -11.33 3.60 -18.10
CA PRO A 480 -12.42 2.71 -18.47
C PRO A 480 -12.34 1.32 -17.83
N ASP A 481 -11.13 0.77 -17.74
CA ASP A 481 -10.88 -0.54 -17.11
C ASP A 481 -11.09 -0.53 -15.59
N ALA A 482 -11.08 0.65 -14.94
CA ALA A 482 -11.39 0.78 -13.52
C ALA A 482 -12.88 0.56 -13.23
N GLY A 483 -13.74 0.81 -14.24
CA GLY A 483 -15.19 0.77 -14.16
C GLY A 483 -15.82 2.16 -14.30
N ALA A 484 -17.15 2.21 -14.19
CA ALA A 484 -17.87 3.48 -14.20
C ALA A 484 -17.48 4.35 -12.99
N GLY A 485 -17.55 5.67 -13.13
CA GLY A 485 -17.32 6.61 -12.03
C GLY A 485 -17.13 8.04 -12.51
N THR A 486 -16.67 8.90 -11.61
CA THR A 486 -16.37 10.31 -11.87
C THR A 486 -15.12 10.74 -11.15
N CYS A 487 -14.29 11.56 -11.80
CA CYS A 487 -13.21 12.29 -11.14
C CYS A 487 -13.55 13.78 -11.02
N THR A 488 -13.18 14.38 -9.91
CA THR A 488 -13.40 15.81 -9.60
C THR A 488 -12.07 16.57 -9.58
N SER A 489 -12.07 17.86 -9.26
CA SER A 489 -10.81 18.62 -9.10
C SER A 489 -10.13 18.40 -7.74
N THR A 490 -10.72 17.60 -6.84
CA THR A 490 -10.11 17.32 -5.54
C THR A 490 -8.86 16.46 -5.72
N ALA A 491 -7.74 16.86 -5.13
CA ALA A 491 -6.51 16.10 -5.21
C ALA A 491 -6.54 14.85 -4.31
N GLY A 492 -5.87 13.79 -4.75
CA GLY A 492 -5.80 12.51 -4.05
C GLY A 492 -7.04 11.66 -4.25
N LYS A 493 -7.10 10.57 -3.47
CA LYS A 493 -8.14 9.54 -3.58
C LYS A 493 -9.56 10.10 -3.50
N ASP A 494 -9.77 11.13 -2.69
CA ASP A 494 -11.08 11.75 -2.46
C ASP A 494 -11.66 12.41 -3.72
N GLY A 495 -10.82 12.75 -4.70
CA GLY A 495 -11.27 13.24 -5.99
C GLY A 495 -11.68 12.16 -6.98
N TYR A 496 -11.45 10.89 -6.67
CA TYR A 496 -11.69 9.75 -7.55
C TYR A 496 -12.84 8.91 -6.99
N ILE A 497 -13.98 8.93 -7.70
CA ILE A 497 -15.21 8.28 -7.26
C ILE A 497 -15.52 7.17 -8.25
N LEU A 498 -15.43 5.91 -7.81
CA LEU A 498 -15.95 4.78 -8.59
C LEU A 498 -17.48 4.72 -8.45
N GLY A 499 -18.17 4.66 -9.59
CA GLY A 499 -19.63 4.65 -9.74
C GLY A 499 -20.30 3.32 -9.39
N GLY A 500 -19.53 2.35 -8.91
CA GLY A 500 -20.05 1.27 -8.10
C GLY A 500 -19.91 1.67 -6.63
N GLY A 501 -20.93 2.32 -6.07
CA GLY A 501 -21.08 2.26 -4.62
C GLY A 501 -21.03 0.80 -4.21
N VAL A 502 -20.31 0.48 -3.13
CA VAL A 502 -20.29 -0.87 -2.60
C VAL A 502 -21.74 -1.32 -2.43
N THR A 503 -22.17 -2.36 -3.16
CA THR A 503 -23.48 -2.96 -2.92
C THR A 503 -23.44 -3.43 -1.48
N THR A 504 -24.25 -2.82 -0.63
CA THR A 504 -24.32 -3.16 0.78
C THR A 504 -25.71 -3.68 1.07
N TRP A 505 -25.75 -4.66 1.97
CA TRP A 505 -26.95 -5.31 2.42
C TRP A 505 -27.10 -5.11 3.91
N THR A 506 -28.34 -5.01 4.34
CA THR A 506 -28.68 -4.82 5.73
C THR A 506 -28.82 -6.18 6.42
N VAL A 507 -28.00 -6.40 7.45
CA VAL A 507 -28.13 -7.55 8.35
C VAL A 507 -28.79 -7.09 9.64
N SER A 508 -30.00 -7.57 9.91
CA SER A 508 -30.81 -7.15 11.06
C SER A 508 -30.76 -8.19 12.19
N PRO A 509 -30.01 -7.96 13.29
CA PRO A 509 -30.03 -8.82 14.46
C PRO A 509 -31.27 -8.58 15.33
N THR A 510 -31.95 -9.65 15.76
CA THR A 510 -33.08 -9.59 16.70
C THR A 510 -32.88 -10.60 17.83
N ALA A 511 -33.05 -10.12 19.08
CA ALA A 511 -32.97 -10.96 20.27
C ALA A 511 -34.13 -10.66 21.24
N PRO A 512 -34.72 -11.69 21.90
CA PRO A 512 -35.70 -11.50 22.95
C PRO A 512 -35.03 -10.96 24.22
N GLY A 513 -35.80 -10.30 25.10
CA GLY A 513 -35.27 -9.48 26.21
C GLY A 513 -34.43 -10.21 27.27
N ASN A 514 -34.33 -11.54 27.21
CA ASN A 514 -33.45 -12.37 28.03
C ASN A 514 -32.07 -12.63 27.40
N PHE A 515 -31.77 -12.01 26.25
CA PHE A 515 -30.47 -12.00 25.60
C PHE A 515 -30.06 -10.58 25.21
N SER A 516 -28.75 -10.35 25.06
CA SER A 516 -28.21 -9.21 24.35
C SER A 516 -27.43 -9.68 23.13
N ILE A 517 -27.51 -8.91 22.05
CA ILE A 517 -26.77 -9.16 20.80
C ILE A 517 -25.88 -7.95 20.49
N ALA A 518 -24.60 -8.20 20.20
CA ALA A 518 -23.61 -7.17 19.88
C ALA A 518 -22.87 -7.52 18.58
N PRO A 519 -22.70 -6.59 17.62
CA PRO A 519 -23.24 -5.22 17.63
C PRO A 519 -24.79 -5.21 17.57
N ALA A 520 -25.39 -4.25 18.28
CA ALA A 520 -26.84 -4.09 18.32
C ALA A 520 -27.34 -3.25 17.15
N GLY A 521 -28.56 -3.53 16.66
CA GLY A 521 -29.16 -2.82 15.53
C GLY A 521 -28.66 -3.28 14.17
N ASN A 522 -29.26 -2.73 13.11
CA ASN A 522 -28.96 -3.11 11.73
C ASN A 522 -27.49 -2.85 11.38
N GLN A 523 -26.83 -3.83 10.78
CA GLN A 523 -25.48 -3.73 10.27
C GLN A 523 -25.50 -3.60 8.75
N THR A 524 -24.67 -2.72 8.20
CA THR A 524 -24.50 -2.56 6.75
C THR A 524 -23.26 -3.32 6.32
N ILE A 525 -23.44 -4.38 5.53
CA ILE A 525 -22.39 -5.31 5.14
C ILE A 525 -22.22 -5.29 3.62
N GLU A 526 -21.00 -5.29 3.13
CA GLU A 526 -20.72 -5.34 1.68
C GLU A 526 -21.13 -6.69 1.07
N ASP A 527 -21.57 -6.67 -0.19
CA ASP A 527 -21.93 -7.88 -0.95
C ASP A 527 -20.79 -8.91 -0.94
N GLY A 528 -21.16 -10.16 -0.67
CA GLY A 528 -20.24 -11.30 -0.55
C GLY A 528 -19.45 -11.37 0.77
N LYS A 529 -19.48 -10.35 1.64
CA LYS A 529 -18.78 -10.37 2.94
C LYS A 529 -19.60 -11.09 4.01
N THR A 530 -18.93 -11.47 5.10
CA THR A 530 -19.54 -12.06 6.30
C THR A 530 -19.48 -11.07 7.46
N THR A 531 -20.32 -11.27 8.48
CA THR A 531 -20.27 -10.56 9.76
C THR A 531 -20.51 -11.52 10.92
N TYR A 532 -20.40 -11.05 12.16
CA TYR A 532 -20.67 -11.85 13.35
C TYR A 532 -21.42 -11.07 14.42
N PHE A 533 -22.11 -11.81 15.28
CA PHE A 533 -22.82 -11.29 16.44
C PHE A 533 -22.47 -12.09 17.68
N ASP A 534 -22.04 -11.42 18.74
CA ASP A 534 -21.88 -12.01 20.06
C ASP A 534 -23.21 -11.96 20.81
N ILE A 535 -23.74 -13.14 21.12
CA ILE A 535 -25.01 -13.34 21.81
C ILE A 535 -24.71 -13.68 23.26
N THR A 536 -25.14 -12.83 24.18
CA THR A 536 -25.04 -13.08 25.62
C THR A 536 -26.39 -13.49 26.15
N ARG A 537 -26.47 -14.61 26.87
CA ARG A 537 -27.69 -15.09 27.52
C ARG A 537 -27.80 -14.67 28.98
N THR A 538 -29.03 -14.57 29.48
CA THR A 538 -29.31 -14.56 30.92
C THR A 538 -29.21 -15.98 31.50
N TYR A 539 -28.85 -16.10 32.78
CA TYR A 539 -28.83 -17.38 33.49
C TYR A 539 -30.18 -18.12 33.37
N GLY A 540 -30.14 -19.43 33.12
CA GLY A 540 -31.33 -20.26 32.96
C GLY A 540 -31.86 -20.42 31.52
N TYR A 541 -31.18 -19.89 30.51
CA TYR A 541 -31.55 -20.05 29.09
C TYR A 541 -30.44 -20.72 28.29
N SER A 542 -30.75 -21.37 27.16
CA SER A 542 -29.75 -21.82 26.17
C SER A 542 -29.77 -20.91 24.93
N ILE A 543 -28.61 -20.71 24.30
CA ILE A 543 -28.49 -19.89 23.08
C ILE A 543 -28.85 -20.74 21.85
N SER A 544 -29.74 -20.22 21.01
CA SER A 544 -29.96 -20.70 19.65
C SER A 544 -30.13 -19.51 18.72
N ALA A 545 -29.46 -19.53 17.57
CA ALA A 545 -29.56 -18.48 16.56
C ALA A 545 -29.57 -19.07 15.15
N SER A 546 -30.27 -18.38 14.24
CA SER A 546 -30.39 -18.77 12.84
C SER A 546 -30.59 -17.54 11.94
N GLY A 547 -30.25 -17.67 10.66
CA GLY A 547 -30.46 -16.64 9.64
C GLY A 547 -29.18 -16.24 8.91
N CYS A 548 -29.31 -15.52 7.79
CA CYS A 548 -28.16 -15.05 6.99
C CYS A 548 -27.14 -16.14 6.60
N GLY A 549 -27.60 -17.39 6.42
CA GLY A 549 -26.73 -18.54 6.08
C GLY A 549 -25.64 -18.86 7.11
N GLY A 550 -25.75 -18.36 8.34
CA GLY A 550 -24.70 -18.45 9.36
C GLY A 550 -24.74 -19.69 10.26
N SER A 551 -23.71 -19.80 11.10
CA SER A 551 -23.55 -20.87 12.10
C SER A 551 -23.20 -20.31 13.49
N LEU A 552 -23.63 -21.03 14.53
CA LEU A 552 -23.38 -20.68 15.93
C LEU A 552 -22.15 -21.43 16.44
N GLY A 553 -21.19 -20.70 17.00
CA GLY A 553 -19.98 -21.24 17.63
C GLY A 553 -20.23 -21.84 19.02
N ALA A 554 -19.19 -22.46 19.59
CA ALA A 554 -19.23 -22.98 20.95
C ALA A 554 -19.48 -21.86 21.98
N GLU A 555 -20.19 -22.17 23.07
CA GLU A 555 -20.39 -21.24 24.18
C GLU A 555 -19.08 -21.03 24.97
N SER A 556 -18.75 -19.78 25.26
CA SER A 556 -17.71 -19.38 26.22
C SER A 556 -18.39 -18.62 27.37
N GLY A 557 -18.61 -19.32 28.49
CA GLY A 557 -19.39 -18.79 29.60
C GLY A 557 -20.87 -18.57 29.24
N MET A 558 -21.33 -17.32 29.29
CA MET A 558 -22.70 -16.93 28.90
C MET A 558 -22.79 -16.37 27.48
N VAL A 559 -21.70 -16.43 26.70
CA VAL A 559 -21.61 -15.83 25.36
C VAL A 559 -21.41 -16.90 24.30
N SER A 560 -22.05 -16.76 23.14
CA SER A 560 -21.74 -17.52 21.93
C SER A 560 -21.73 -16.60 20.72
N ARG A 561 -20.80 -16.85 19.78
CA ARG A 561 -20.66 -16.07 18.54
C ARG A 561 -21.42 -16.72 17.41
N TYR A 562 -22.30 -15.97 16.77
CA TYR A 562 -22.97 -16.34 15.53
C TYR A 562 -22.28 -15.67 14.33
N THR A 563 -21.73 -16.46 13.40
CA THR A 563 -21.05 -15.95 12.20
C THR A 563 -21.95 -16.17 10.99
N THR A 564 -22.23 -15.13 10.21
CA THR A 564 -23.08 -15.24 9.00
C THR A 564 -22.34 -15.97 7.87
N GLY A 565 -23.10 -16.47 6.89
CA GLY A 565 -22.56 -16.76 5.56
C GLY A 565 -22.26 -15.47 4.78
N ALA A 566 -21.79 -15.62 3.54
CA ALA A 566 -21.61 -14.49 2.63
C ALA A 566 -22.96 -13.80 2.37
N ILE A 567 -23.01 -12.49 2.54
CA ILE A 567 -24.24 -11.70 2.43
C ILE A 567 -24.43 -11.25 0.98
N THR A 568 -25.47 -11.75 0.32
CA THR A 568 -25.81 -11.42 -1.08
C THR A 568 -27.18 -10.77 -1.22
N GLY A 569 -27.76 -10.34 -0.09
CA GLY A 569 -29.09 -9.75 0.04
C GLY A 569 -29.37 -9.35 1.49
N ASP A 570 -30.34 -8.45 1.70
CA ASP A 570 -30.83 -8.12 3.03
C ASP A 570 -31.28 -9.38 3.78
N CYS A 571 -30.87 -9.53 5.03
CA CYS A 571 -31.17 -10.72 5.82
C CYS A 571 -31.27 -10.41 7.32
N SER A 572 -31.73 -11.37 8.12
CA SER A 572 -31.88 -11.20 9.57
C SER A 572 -31.25 -12.37 10.33
N VAL A 573 -30.62 -12.05 11.46
CA VAL A 573 -30.14 -13.03 12.46
C VAL A 573 -31.12 -13.01 13.62
N THR A 574 -31.76 -14.15 13.89
CA THR A 574 -32.77 -14.28 14.94
C THR A 574 -32.26 -15.18 16.06
N VAL A 575 -32.25 -14.67 17.28
CA VAL A 575 -31.99 -15.44 18.51
C VAL A 575 -33.30 -15.97 19.06
N THR A 576 -33.33 -17.23 19.46
CA THR A 576 -34.49 -17.86 20.11
C THR A 576 -34.18 -18.26 21.54
N ALA A 577 -35.15 -18.08 22.43
CA ALA A 577 -35.05 -18.40 23.83
C ALA A 577 -35.59 -19.80 24.11
N THR A 578 -34.75 -20.69 24.68
CA THR A 578 -35.24 -21.90 25.36
C THR A 578 -34.89 -21.80 26.83
N ALA A 579 -35.91 -21.73 27.69
CA ALA A 579 -35.72 -21.70 29.14
C ALA A 579 -35.46 -23.11 29.67
N HIS A 580 -34.48 -23.25 30.56
CA HIS A 580 -34.35 -24.43 31.39
C HIS A 580 -35.28 -24.28 32.60
N LEU A 581 -36.34 -25.09 32.65
CA LEU A 581 -37.09 -25.30 33.88
C LEU A 581 -36.20 -26.13 34.81
N GLY A 582 -35.45 -25.45 35.67
CA GLY A 582 -34.74 -26.11 36.76
C GLY A 582 -35.74 -26.63 37.79
N THR A 583 -35.92 -27.94 37.88
CA THR A 583 -36.60 -28.56 39.02
C THR A 583 -35.68 -28.41 40.24
N LEU A 584 -36.06 -27.52 41.17
CA LEU A 584 -35.35 -27.36 42.43
C LEU A 584 -35.79 -28.46 43.39
N THR A 585 -35.03 -29.56 43.51
CA THR A 585 -35.24 -30.56 44.58
C THR A 585 -34.59 -30.05 45.87
N THR A 586 -35.31 -29.23 46.62
CA THR A 586 -34.87 -28.85 47.98
C THR A 586 -35.38 -29.89 48.99
N GLY A 587 -34.47 -30.59 49.65
CA GLY A 587 -34.75 -31.45 50.80
C GLY A 587 -35.04 -30.68 52.10
N LEU A 588 -35.78 -29.57 52.03
CA LEU A 588 -36.13 -28.74 53.19
C LEU A 588 -37.64 -28.54 53.26
N ASN A 589 -38.23 -29.01 54.38
CA ASN A 589 -39.66 -29.21 54.61
C ASN A 589 -40.50 -27.94 54.85
N ASN A 590 -40.04 -26.73 54.54
CA ASN A 590 -40.84 -25.52 54.77
C ASN A 590 -40.38 -24.32 53.92
N VAL A 591 -40.77 -24.30 52.64
CA VAL A 591 -40.76 -23.05 51.86
C VAL A 591 -42.11 -22.92 51.17
N THR A 592 -42.84 -21.85 51.51
CA THR A 592 -44.04 -21.42 50.78
C THR A 592 -43.60 -20.43 49.70
N LEU A 593 -43.73 -20.81 48.43
CA LEU A 593 -43.48 -19.91 47.30
C LEU A 593 -44.75 -19.11 47.00
N SER A 594 -44.72 -17.81 47.28
CA SER A 594 -45.70 -16.88 46.71
C SER A 594 -45.25 -16.45 45.32
N THR A 595 -46.10 -16.68 44.32
CA THR A 595 -45.83 -16.35 42.92
C THR A 595 -45.59 -14.85 42.74
N GLY A 596 -44.37 -14.50 42.30
CA GLY A 596 -44.02 -13.18 41.78
C GLY A 596 -43.04 -12.40 42.64
N LEU A 597 -41.73 -12.64 42.48
CA LEU A 597 -40.65 -11.64 42.49
C LEU A 597 -39.27 -12.32 42.31
N ASN A 598 -38.43 -11.72 41.45
CA ASN A 598 -37.18 -12.24 40.89
C ASN A 598 -35.92 -11.89 41.72
N ASN A 599 -35.90 -11.96 43.06
CA ASN A 599 -34.65 -11.81 43.80
C ASN A 599 -34.68 -12.50 45.17
N VAL A 600 -33.74 -13.41 45.40
CA VAL A 600 -33.39 -13.93 46.73
C VAL A 600 -32.01 -13.39 47.07
N THR A 601 -31.90 -12.57 48.11
CA THR A 601 -30.63 -12.14 48.68
C THR A 601 -30.31 -13.03 49.88
N LEU A 602 -29.18 -13.72 49.86
CA LEU A 602 -28.65 -14.43 51.02
C LEU A 602 -27.70 -13.48 51.76
N GLY A 603 -28.15 -12.97 52.90
CA GLY A 603 -27.31 -12.35 53.92
C GLY A 603 -27.44 -13.17 55.21
N ASN A 604 -26.31 -13.37 55.91
CA ASN A 604 -26.19 -14.17 57.13
C ASN A 604 -27.34 -14.01 58.13
#